data_AF-A0A944XCP9-F1
#
_entry.id   AF-A0A944XCP9-F1
#
_cell.length_a   1.000
_cell.length_b   1.000
_cell.length_c   1.000
_cell.angle_alpha   90.00
_cell.angle_beta   90.00
_cell.angle_gamma   90.00
#
_symmetry.space_group_name_H-M   'P 1'
#
loop_
_entity.id
_entity.type
_entity.pdbx_description
1 polymer ?
#
loop_
_entity_poly.entity_id
_entity_poly.type
_entity_poly.pdbx_seq_one_letter_code
_entity_poly.pdbx_strand_id
1 'polypeptide(L)'
;MTEELIQISGIAIRFTPEFMQPIKEKLLTITGLEIHAEDPAGKFAVTIENRNSHAMTDIISDIEALDGVVLVNPVYIHDEEEMSGDNANIKL
;
A
#
# COMPACT_ATOMS: atom_id res chain seq x y z
N MET A 1 -14.87 20.65 7.71
CA MET A 1 -13.66 20.26 6.98
C MET A 1 -13.35 18.84 7.40
N THR A 2 -13.58 17.87 6.53
CA THR A 2 -12.98 16.54 6.64
C THR A 2 -11.68 16.61 5.87
N GLU A 3 -10.57 16.56 6.57
CA GLU A 3 -9.26 16.40 5.95
C GLU A 3 -9.20 14.98 5.41
N GLU A 4 -8.88 14.84 4.14
CA GLU A 4 -8.66 13.54 3.51
C GLU A 4 -7.15 13.31 3.45
N LEU A 5 -6.67 12.34 4.22
CA LEU A 5 -5.27 11.95 4.22
C LEU A 5 -5.08 10.89 3.13
N ILE A 6 -4.26 11.22 2.14
CA ILE A 6 -3.79 10.29 1.13
C ILE A 6 -2.38 9.87 1.53
N GLN A 7 -2.16 8.57 1.67
CA GLN A 7 -0.84 8.02 1.95
C GLN A 7 -0.41 7.07 0.83
N ILE A 8 0.80 7.29 0.30
CA ILE A 8 1.44 6.43 -0.69
C ILE A 8 2.70 5.84 -0.06
N SER A 9 2.84 4.52 -0.09
CA SER A 9 4.01 3.83 0.48
C SER A 9 4.59 2.82 -0.50
N GLY A 10 5.89 2.91 -0.73
CA GLY A 10 6.65 1.87 -1.44
C GLY A 10 7.17 0.86 -0.45
N ILE A 11 6.93 -0.42 -0.70
CA ILE A 11 7.21 -1.50 0.24
C ILE A 11 7.98 -2.61 -0.47
N ALA A 12 9.06 -3.06 0.17
CA ALA A 12 9.73 -4.29 -0.20
C ALA A 12 9.22 -5.42 0.69
N ILE A 13 8.65 -6.46 0.08
CA ILE A 13 8.14 -7.63 0.78
C ILE A 13 9.10 -8.78 0.50
N ARG A 14 9.60 -9.44 1.55
CA ARG A 14 10.33 -10.70 1.44
C ARG A 14 9.47 -11.84 1.96
N PHE A 15 9.54 -12.97 1.28
CA PHE A 15 8.82 -14.18 1.60
C PHE A 15 9.62 -15.41 1.19
N THR A 16 9.22 -16.59 1.63
CA THR A 16 9.83 -17.83 1.15
C THR A 16 9.32 -18.17 -0.27
N PRO A 17 10.21 -18.54 -1.21
CA PRO A 17 9.85 -18.68 -2.63
C PRO A 17 8.63 -19.56 -2.93
N GLU A 18 8.39 -20.60 -2.13
CA GLU A 18 7.26 -21.51 -2.29
C GLU A 18 5.89 -20.84 -2.05
N PHE A 19 5.86 -19.68 -1.39
CA PHE A 19 4.65 -18.88 -1.18
C PHE A 19 4.46 -17.75 -2.19
N MET A 20 5.30 -17.65 -3.22
CA MET A 20 5.21 -16.57 -4.22
C MET A 20 3.80 -16.42 -4.81
N GLN A 21 3.23 -17.53 -5.29
CA GLN A 21 1.91 -17.54 -5.94
C GLN A 21 0.79 -17.15 -4.95
N PRO A 22 0.62 -17.82 -3.79
CA PRO A 22 -0.46 -17.46 -2.86
C PRO A 22 -0.31 -16.05 -2.29
N ILE A 23 0.91 -15.58 -2.00
CA ILE A 23 1.11 -14.20 -1.53
C ILE A 23 0.73 -13.21 -2.62
N LYS A 24 1.17 -13.43 -3.87
CA LYS A 24 0.80 -12.57 -5.00
C LYS A 24 -0.72 -12.46 -5.16
N GLU A 25 -1.41 -13.60 -5.10
CA GLU A 25 -2.88 -13.64 -5.18
C GLU A 25 -3.53 -12.83 -4.05
N LYS A 26 -3.02 -12.89 -2.82
CA LYS A 26 -3.50 -12.08 -1.69
C LYS A 26 -3.22 -10.59 -1.89
N LEU A 27 -2.00 -10.22 -2.27
CA LEU A 27 -1.63 -8.83 -2.48
C LEU A 27 -2.48 -8.15 -3.56
N LEU A 28 -2.80 -8.87 -4.65
CA LEU A 28 -3.67 -8.36 -5.71
C LEU A 28 -5.12 -8.12 -5.28
N THR A 29 -5.53 -8.56 -4.09
CA THR A 29 -6.85 -8.21 -3.51
C THR A 29 -6.86 -6.91 -2.72
N ILE A 30 -5.68 -6.35 -2.40
CA ILE A 30 -5.55 -5.11 -1.65
C ILE A 30 -5.80 -3.95 -2.61
N THR A 31 -6.87 -3.19 -2.35
CA THR A 31 -7.20 -2.00 -3.17
C THR A 31 -6.09 -0.97 -3.06
N GLY A 32 -5.67 -0.41 -4.19
CA GLY A 32 -4.59 0.58 -4.26
C GLY A 32 -3.18 -0.02 -4.21
N LEU A 33 -3.03 -1.36 -4.15
CA LEU A 33 -1.73 -2.02 -4.24
C LEU A 33 -1.35 -2.32 -5.69
N GLU A 34 -0.12 -1.98 -6.06
CA GLU A 34 0.50 -2.34 -7.33
C GLU A 34 1.82 -3.10 -7.11
N ILE A 35 2.03 -4.20 -7.84
CA ILE A 35 3.30 -4.94 -7.85
C ILE A 35 4.14 -4.44 -9.03
N HIS A 36 5.30 -3.85 -8.75
CA HIS A 36 6.19 -3.30 -9.78
C HIS A 36 7.33 -4.24 -10.16
N ALA A 37 7.72 -5.14 -9.26
CA ALA A 37 8.78 -6.12 -9.52
C ALA A 37 8.56 -7.42 -8.75
N GLU A 38 8.94 -8.52 -9.41
CA GLU A 38 8.88 -9.88 -8.88
C GLU A 38 10.26 -10.52 -9.00
N ASP A 39 10.77 -11.05 -7.89
CA ASP A 39 11.98 -11.86 -7.84
C ASP A 39 11.60 -13.29 -7.41
N PRO A 40 11.84 -14.31 -8.26
CA PRO A 40 11.60 -15.71 -7.91
C PRO A 40 12.33 -16.18 -6.65
N ALA A 41 13.34 -15.45 -6.18
CA ALA A 41 14.02 -15.72 -4.92
C ALA A 41 13.24 -15.28 -3.67
N GLY A 42 11.99 -14.82 -3.80
CA GLY A 42 11.10 -14.54 -2.68
C GLY A 42 11.01 -13.07 -2.32
N LYS A 43 10.86 -12.19 -3.32
CA LYS A 43 10.72 -10.75 -3.09
C LYS A 43 9.75 -10.08 -4.05
N PHE A 44 8.96 -9.15 -3.51
CA PHE A 44 8.17 -8.19 -4.27
C PHE A 44 8.58 -6.76 -3.94
N ALA A 45 8.50 -5.88 -4.94
CA ALA A 45 8.47 -4.44 -4.73
C ALA A 45 7.08 -3.93 -5.11
N VAL A 46 6.40 -3.28 -4.17
CA VAL A 46 5.02 -2.85 -4.31
C VAL A 46 4.85 -1.38 -3.95
N THR A 47 3.82 -0.74 -4.48
CA THR A 47 3.30 0.54 -4.00
C THR A 47 1.90 0.33 -3.45
N ILE A 48 1.53 1.01 -2.36
CA ILE A 48 0.17 1.04 -1.82
C ILE A 48 -0.27 2.50 -1.72
N GLU A 49 -1.33 2.86 -2.42
CA GLU A 49 -2.06 4.11 -2.26
C GLU A 49 -3.29 3.87 -1.38
N ASN A 50 -3.40 4.62 -0.29
CA ASN A 50 -4.49 4.51 0.66
C ASN A 50 -5.17 5.86 0.86
N ARG A 51 -6.47 5.90 0.58
CA ARG A 51 -7.34 7.06 0.78
C ARG A 51 -8.29 6.75 1.94
N ASN A 52 -7.96 7.27 3.11
CA ASN A 52 -8.95 7.64 4.13
C ASN A 52 -9.85 6.56 4.78
N SER A 53 -9.36 5.36 5.17
CA SER A 53 -10.12 4.54 6.16
C SER A 53 -9.39 3.40 6.89
N HIS A 54 -8.38 2.75 6.31
CA HIS A 54 -7.51 1.82 7.06
C HIS A 54 -6.21 2.53 7.41
N ALA A 55 -5.66 2.32 8.61
CA ALA A 55 -4.32 2.81 8.85
C ALA A 55 -3.37 2.01 7.94
N MET A 56 -2.44 2.65 7.23
CA MET A 56 -1.44 1.93 6.41
C MET A 56 -0.72 0.84 7.25
N THR A 57 -0.61 1.06 8.56
CA THR A 57 -0.11 0.09 9.54
C THR A 57 -0.94 -1.19 9.60
N ASP A 58 -2.26 -1.13 9.42
CA ASP A 58 -3.13 -2.31 9.42
C ASP A 58 -2.88 -3.14 8.16
N ILE A 59 -2.78 -2.48 7.00
CA ILE A 59 -2.46 -3.13 5.72
C ILE A 59 -1.09 -3.82 5.81
N ILE A 60 -0.09 -3.14 6.38
CA ILE A 60 1.24 -3.72 6.60
C ILE A 60 1.16 -4.93 7.54
N SER A 61 0.41 -4.83 8.65
CA SER A 61 0.24 -5.91 9.62
C SER A 61 -0.44 -7.13 9.00
N ASP A 62 -1.45 -6.90 8.15
CA ASP A 62 -2.15 -7.97 7.42
C ASP A 62 -1.22 -8.68 6.43
N ILE A 63 -0.32 -7.95 5.76
CA ILE A 63 0.69 -8.54 4.88
C ILE A 63 1.73 -9.32 5.69
N GLU A 64 2.20 -8.78 6.83
CA GLU A 64 3.14 -9.46 7.73
C GLU A 64 2.59 -10.78 8.27
N ALA A 65 1.26 -10.87 8.44
CA ALA A 65 0.58 -12.06 8.93
C ALA A 65 0.36 -13.15 7.85
N LEU A 66 0.67 -12.88 6.57
CA LEU A 66 0.52 -13.89 5.52
C LEU A 66 1.57 -15.00 5.68
N ASP A 67 1.14 -16.25 5.52
CA ASP A 67 2.03 -17.40 5.54
C ASP A 67 3.17 -17.24 4.52
N GLY A 68 4.39 -17.52 4.96
CA GLY A 68 5.59 -17.40 4.15
C GLY A 68 6.17 -15.99 4.07
N VAL A 69 5.48 -14.94 4.53
CA VAL A 69 6.07 -13.60 4.63
C VAL A 69 7.13 -13.57 5.74
N VAL A 70 8.31 -13.06 5.39
CA VAL A 70 9.47 -12.96 6.27
C VAL A 70 9.70 -11.51 6.71
N LEU A 71 9.43 -10.55 5.83
CA LEU A 71 9.61 -9.13 6.13
C LEU A 71 8.72 -8.27 5.23
N VAL A 72 8.08 -7.27 5.83
CA VAL A 72 7.46 -6.15 5.12
C VAL A 72 8.21 -4.89 5.51
N ASN A 73 8.86 -4.25 4.54
CA ASN A 73 9.72 -3.10 4.80
C ASN A 73 9.30 -1.90 3.95
N PRO A 74 8.61 -0.89 4.53
CA PRO A 74 8.42 0.40 3.89
C PRO A 74 9.78 1.02 3.53
N VAL A 75 9.95 1.35 2.26
CA VAL A 75 11.16 1.98 1.69
C VAL A 75 10.98 3.48 1.57
N TYR A 76 9.76 3.91 1.24
CA TYR A 76 9.36 5.32 1.26
C TYR A 76 7.90 5.43 1.71
N ILE A 77 7.57 6.55 2.34
CA ILE A 77 6.22 6.93 2.75
C ILE A 77 6.04 8.39 2.36
N HIS A 78 4.91 8.71 1.76
CA HIS A 78 4.51 10.06 1.39
C HIS A 78 3.06 10.28 1.79
N ASP A 79 2.81 11.36 2.53
CA ASP A 79 1.50 11.73 3.06
C ASP A 79 1.08 13.08 2.46
N GLU A 80 -0.13 13.14 1.91
CA GLU A 80 -0.75 14.35 1.39
C GLU A 80 -2.04 14.66 2.13
N GLU A 81 -2.14 15.88 2.66
CA GLU A 81 -3.36 16.42 3.23
C GLU A 81 -4.18 17.09 2.13
N GLU A 82 -5.26 16.45 1.69
CA GLU A 82 -6.15 17.05 0.71
C GLU A 82 -7.19 17.94 1.42
N MET A 83 -7.02 19.25 1.30
CA MET A 83 -8.01 20.22 1.77
C MET A 83 -9.20 20.24 0.79
N SER A 84 -10.36 19.74 1.22
CA SER A 84 -11.60 19.87 0.45
C SER A 84 -11.98 21.36 0.29
N GLY A 85 -11.63 21.97 -0.84
CA GLY A 85 -11.95 23.37 -1.15
C GLY A 85 -13.39 23.53 -1.65
N ASP A 86 -14.26 24.16 -0.85
CA ASP A 86 -15.52 24.70 -1.35
C ASP A 86 -15.21 25.86 -2.32
N ASN A 87 -15.27 25.59 -3.63
CA ASN A 87 -15.13 26.60 -4.67
C ASN A 87 -16.36 27.53 -4.68
N ALA A 88 -16.37 28.53 -3.79
CA ALA A 88 -17.36 29.61 -3.81
C ALA A 88 -17.09 30.58 -4.98
N ASN A 89 -17.89 30.47 -6.04
CA ASN A 89 -18.28 31.52 -7.00
C ASN A 89 -17.19 32.54 -7.41
N ILE A 90 -16.47 32.27 -8.49
CA ILE A 90 -15.98 33.36 -9.35
C ILE A 90 -17.07 33.64 -10.39
N LYS A 91 -17.94 34.60 -10.09
CA LYS A 91 -18.79 35.23 -11.11
C LYS A 91 -17.90 36.14 -11.95
N LEU A 92 -17.72 35.79 -13.22
CA LEU A 92 -17.21 36.68 -14.27
C LEU A 92 -18.29 37.71 -14.65
#